data_AF-A0A4R1GHU4-F1
#
_entry.id   AF-A0A4R1GHU4-F1
#
_cell.length_a   1.000
_cell.length_b   1.000
_cell.length_c   1.000
_cell.angle_alpha   90.00
_cell.angle_beta   90.00
_cell.angle_gamma   90.00
#
_symmetry.space_group_name_H-M   'P 1'
#
loop_
_entity.id
_entity.type
_entity.pdbx_description
1 polymer ?
#
loop_
_entity_poly.entity_id
_entity_poly.type
_entity_poly.pdbx_seq_one_letter_code
_entity_poly.pdbx_strand_id
1 'polypeptide(L)'
;MLALAGALASAGLNLLADVIKQKGKGFVEKKFGVKIPDNPGELQNPELLVKLKELELKHEEELQKILLEEKEKELTYLATIDRETTRRWLSDNAAGTVTKLVRPFTLVYLLLAYTILAILDQNLIQVKDLYITTLSELLKIAVIGYFSLRSIEKLRGVEK
;
A
#
# COMPACT_ATOMS: atom_id res chain seq x y z
N MET A 1 -5.59 -2.05 39.85
CA MET A 1 -5.46 -2.24 38.38
C MET A 1 -4.89 -1.01 37.66
N LEU A 2 -5.50 0.20 37.77
CA LEU A 2 -4.95 1.41 37.14
C LEU A 2 -3.56 1.82 37.67
N ALA A 3 -3.34 1.72 38.99
CA ALA A 3 -2.05 2.05 39.63
C ALA A 3 -0.92 1.09 39.22
N LEU A 4 -1.24 -0.19 39.00
CA LEU A 4 -0.28 -1.22 38.58
C LEU A 4 0.10 -1.06 37.10
N ALA A 5 -0.87 -0.80 36.23
CA ALA A 5 -0.63 -0.49 34.82
C ALA A 5 0.16 0.82 34.65
N GLY A 6 -0.10 1.82 35.50
CA GLY A 6 0.69 3.06 35.57
C GLY A 6 2.13 2.82 36.03
N ALA A 7 2.34 1.97 37.05
CA ALA A 7 3.68 1.61 37.52
C ALA A 7 4.48 0.81 36.48
N LEU A 8 3.84 -0.13 35.78
CA LEU A 8 4.45 -0.90 34.68
C LEU A 8 4.82 -0.01 33.49
N ALA A 9 3.92 0.90 33.07
CA ALA A 9 4.22 1.89 32.04
C ALA A 9 5.38 2.82 32.44
N SER A 10 5.44 3.25 33.71
CA SER A 10 6.55 4.07 34.23
C SER A 10 7.89 3.32 34.31
N ALA A 11 7.87 1.99 34.41
CA ALA A 11 9.05 1.13 34.32
C ALA A 11 9.43 0.78 32.85
N GLY A 12 8.70 1.32 31.88
CA GLY A 12 8.92 1.10 30.45
C GLY A 12 8.24 -0.16 29.90
N LEU A 13 7.35 -0.80 30.66
CA LEU A 13 6.60 -2.00 30.27
C LEU A 13 5.21 -1.66 29.73
N ASN A 14 5.19 -0.91 28.63
CA ASN A 14 3.98 -0.34 28.04
C ASN A 14 3.06 -1.41 27.44
N LEU A 15 3.62 -2.45 26.81
CA LEU A 15 2.84 -3.53 26.20
C LEU A 15 2.16 -4.39 27.27
N LEU A 16 2.86 -4.74 28.34
CA LEU A 16 2.25 -5.45 29.46
C LEU A 16 1.22 -4.57 30.19
N ALA A 17 1.47 -3.27 30.34
CA ALA A 17 0.50 -2.34 30.91
C ALA A 17 -0.81 -2.30 30.09
N ASP A 18 -0.73 -2.30 28.75
CA ASP A 18 -1.90 -2.28 27.88
C ASP A 18 -2.62 -3.63 27.81
N VAL A 19 -1.88 -4.75 27.84
CA VAL A 19 -2.47 -6.10 27.96
C VAL A 19 -3.21 -6.27 29.30
N ILE A 20 -2.67 -5.74 30.40
CA ILE A 20 -3.32 -5.79 31.72
C ILE A 20 -4.56 -4.88 31.75
N LYS A 21 -4.54 -3.71 31.09
CA LYS A 21 -5.73 -2.86 30.94
C LYS A 21 -6.83 -3.52 30.11
N GLN A 22 -6.48 -4.24 29.04
CA GLN A 22 -7.46 -4.81 28.10
C GLN A 22 -7.96 -6.21 28.48
N LYS A 23 -7.09 -7.12 28.94
CA LYS A 23 -7.42 -8.54 29.18
C LYS A 23 -7.34 -8.98 30.64
N GLY A 24 -6.92 -8.07 31.53
CA GLY A 24 -6.84 -8.33 32.96
C GLY A 24 -5.66 -9.20 33.37
N LYS A 25 -5.34 -9.12 34.67
CA LYS A 25 -4.17 -9.76 35.31
C LYS A 25 -4.11 -11.29 35.10
N GLY A 26 -5.25 -11.96 35.12
CA GLY A 26 -5.34 -13.43 34.98
C GLY A 26 -4.94 -13.97 33.60
N PHE A 27 -4.94 -13.15 32.54
CA PHE A 27 -4.48 -13.57 31.22
C PHE A 27 -2.94 -13.63 31.15
N VAL A 28 -2.26 -12.70 31.79
CA VAL A 28 -0.79 -12.62 31.82
C VAL A 28 -0.20 -13.75 32.69
N GLU A 29 -0.81 -14.02 33.84
CA GLU A 29 -0.41 -15.11 34.74
C GLU A 29 -0.58 -16.49 34.07
N LYS A 30 -1.63 -16.68 33.26
CA LYS A 30 -1.92 -17.94 32.57
C LYS A 30 -1.04 -18.17 31.34
N LYS A 31 -0.68 -17.13 30.59
CA LYS A 31 0.12 -17.25 29.36
C LYS A 31 1.63 -17.23 29.61
N PHE A 32 2.07 -16.50 30.63
CA PHE A 32 3.49 -16.28 30.89
C PHE A 32 3.98 -16.87 32.22
N GLY A 33 3.09 -17.41 33.07
CA GLY A 33 3.46 -18.13 34.29
C GLY A 33 4.07 -17.25 35.40
N VAL A 34 4.01 -15.93 35.26
CA VAL A 34 4.59 -14.97 36.21
C VAL A 34 3.48 -14.32 37.03
N LYS A 35 3.52 -14.47 38.36
CA LYS A 35 2.60 -13.79 39.30
C LYS A 35 2.95 -12.31 39.36
N ILE A 36 2.02 -11.45 39.00
CA ILE A 36 2.24 -10.00 39.07
C ILE A 36 1.78 -9.53 40.47
N PRO A 37 2.64 -8.95 41.31
CA PRO A 37 2.22 -8.49 42.64
C PRO A 37 1.28 -7.29 42.57
N ASP A 38 0.33 -7.20 43.52
CA ASP A 38 -0.63 -6.08 43.62
C ASP A 38 -0.05 -4.80 44.24
N ASN A 39 1.16 -4.84 44.80
CA ASN A 39 1.78 -3.68 45.46
C ASN A 39 3.02 -3.15 44.70
N PRO A 40 3.12 -1.83 44.50
CA PRO A 40 4.20 -1.17 43.74
C PRO A 40 5.63 -1.31 44.32
N GLY A 41 5.79 -1.93 45.50
CA GLY A 41 7.09 -2.18 46.14
C GLY A 41 7.82 -3.43 45.65
N GLU A 42 7.12 -4.45 45.12
CA GLU A 42 7.76 -5.69 44.64
C GLU A 42 8.29 -5.59 43.20
N LEU A 43 7.97 -4.49 42.50
CA LEU A 43 8.60 -4.10 41.22
C LEU A 43 10.08 -3.69 41.38
N GLN A 44 10.58 -3.58 42.63
CA GLN A 44 11.98 -3.27 42.91
C GLN A 44 12.89 -4.50 42.89
N ASN A 45 12.38 -5.72 42.73
CA ASN A 45 13.22 -6.91 42.61
C ASN A 45 13.91 -6.91 41.23
N PRO A 46 15.24 -6.65 41.14
CA PRO A 46 15.92 -6.40 39.88
C PRO A 46 15.86 -7.59 38.91
N GLU A 47 15.81 -8.83 39.43
CA GLU A 47 15.73 -10.03 38.58
C GLU A 47 14.38 -10.20 37.88
N LEU A 48 13.27 -9.83 38.54
CA LEU A 48 11.93 -9.89 37.96
C LEU A 48 11.76 -8.82 36.87
N LEU A 49 12.30 -7.62 37.11
CA LEU A 49 12.24 -6.54 36.14
C LEU A 49 13.05 -6.86 34.88
N VAL A 50 14.23 -7.47 35.04
CA VAL A 50 15.05 -7.95 33.90
C VAL A 50 14.32 -9.04 33.11
N LYS A 51 13.74 -10.04 33.78
CA LYS A 51 12.97 -11.10 33.11
C LYS A 51 11.75 -10.57 32.36
N LEU A 52 11.02 -9.61 32.94
CA LEU A 52 9.87 -9.00 32.28
C LEU A 52 10.30 -8.15 31.07
N LYS A 53 11.41 -7.41 31.19
CA LYS A 53 11.98 -6.64 30.08
C LYS A 53 12.48 -7.54 28.94
N GLU A 54 13.12 -8.65 29.28
CA GLU A 54 13.56 -9.65 28.29
C GLU A 54 12.36 -10.27 27.56
N LEU A 55 11.27 -10.54 28.28
CA LEU A 55 10.05 -11.11 27.70
C LEU A 55 9.31 -10.12 26.81
N GLU A 56 9.21 -8.85 27.21
CA GLU A 56 8.67 -7.80 26.34
C GLU A 56 9.52 -7.62 25.08
N LEU A 57 10.84 -7.59 25.21
CA LEU A 57 11.74 -7.40 24.08
C LEU A 57 11.63 -8.57 23.08
N LYS A 58 11.55 -9.82 23.57
CA LYS A 58 11.29 -10.99 22.71
C LYS A 58 9.95 -10.88 21.99
N HIS A 59 8.91 -10.38 22.66
CA HIS A 59 7.60 -10.24 22.04
C HIS A 59 7.56 -9.10 21.00
N GLU A 60 8.26 -7.99 21.26
CA GLU A 60 8.44 -6.92 20.29
C GLU A 60 9.19 -7.40 19.03
N GLU A 61 10.25 -8.20 19.21
CA GLU A 61 10.98 -8.81 18.09
C GLU A 61 10.09 -9.76 17.28
N GLU A 62 9.26 -10.59 17.94
CA GLU A 62 8.30 -11.46 17.26
C GLU A 62 7.27 -10.64 16.46
N LEU A 63 6.73 -9.57 17.05
CA LEU A 63 5.76 -8.71 16.38
C LEU A 63 6.38 -8.02 15.16
N GLN A 64 7.60 -7.53 15.28
CA GLN A 64 8.33 -6.92 14.15
C GLN A 64 8.59 -7.93 13.04
N LYS A 65 8.94 -9.18 13.35
CA LYS A 65 9.11 -10.24 12.36
C LYS A 65 7.81 -10.55 11.62
N ILE A 66 6.69 -10.67 12.34
CA ILE A 66 5.38 -10.91 11.74
C ILE A 66 5.01 -9.76 10.79
N LEU A 67 5.20 -8.51 11.23
CA LEU A 67 4.93 -7.33 10.38
C LEU A 67 5.80 -7.32 9.12
N LEU A 68 7.08 -7.69 9.25
CA LEU A 68 7.99 -7.78 8.10
C LEU A 68 7.53 -8.87 7.12
N GLU A 69 7.20 -10.06 7.63
CA GLU A 69 6.68 -11.15 6.80
C GLU A 69 5.36 -10.79 6.09
N GLU A 70 4.46 -10.10 6.77
CA GLU A 70 3.22 -9.60 6.17
C GLU A 70 3.52 -8.59 5.04
N LYS A 71 4.45 -7.67 5.27
CA LYS A 71 4.87 -6.69 4.27
C LYS A 71 5.54 -7.35 3.06
N GLU A 72 6.38 -8.35 3.29
CA GLU A 72 6.99 -9.13 2.21
C GLU A 72 5.94 -9.91 1.40
N LYS A 73 4.96 -10.53 2.08
CA LYS A 73 3.84 -11.22 1.41
C LYS A 73 2.98 -10.24 0.61
N GLU A 74 2.72 -9.06 1.13
CA GLU A 74 1.97 -8.00 0.43
C GLU A 74 2.72 -7.55 -0.84
N LEU A 75 4.02 -7.26 -0.73
CA LEU A 75 4.84 -6.84 -1.87
C LEU A 75 4.97 -7.95 -2.93
N THR A 76 5.15 -9.20 -2.52
CA THR A 76 5.22 -10.34 -3.45
C THR A 76 3.89 -10.59 -4.15
N TYR A 77 2.76 -10.42 -3.45
CA TYR A 77 1.42 -10.48 -4.04
C TYR A 77 1.21 -9.38 -5.09
N LEU A 78 1.53 -8.13 -4.75
CA LEU A 78 1.44 -6.99 -5.68
C LEU A 78 2.33 -7.20 -6.91
N ALA A 79 3.58 -7.63 -6.72
CA ALA A 79 4.49 -7.94 -7.81
C ALA A 79 3.96 -9.07 -8.71
N THR A 80 3.24 -10.04 -8.13
CA THR A 80 2.60 -11.13 -8.90
C THR A 80 1.43 -10.61 -9.72
N ILE A 81 0.56 -9.77 -9.15
CA ILE A 81 -0.54 -9.12 -9.89
C ILE A 81 0.00 -8.30 -11.06
N ASP A 82 1.03 -7.49 -10.82
CA ASP A 82 1.64 -6.65 -11.86
C ASP A 82 2.24 -7.51 -12.98
N ARG A 83 2.90 -8.62 -12.64
CA ARG A 83 3.44 -9.58 -13.62
C ARG A 83 2.34 -10.26 -14.43
N GLU A 84 1.26 -10.72 -13.80
CA GLU A 84 0.14 -11.35 -14.51
C GLU A 84 -0.62 -10.34 -15.38
N THR A 85 -0.80 -9.11 -14.91
CA THR A 85 -1.36 -8.01 -15.71
C THR A 85 -0.47 -7.75 -16.93
N THR A 86 0.84 -7.60 -16.72
CA THR A 86 1.79 -7.43 -17.82
C THR A 86 1.77 -8.61 -18.79
N ARG A 87 1.71 -9.85 -18.29
CA ARG A 87 1.63 -11.06 -19.12
C ARG A 87 0.37 -11.08 -19.97
N ARG A 88 -0.78 -10.72 -19.41
CA ARG A 88 -2.04 -10.60 -20.17
C ARG A 88 -1.90 -9.55 -21.28
N TRP A 89 -1.36 -8.39 -20.96
CA TRP A 89 -1.15 -7.32 -21.95
C TRP A 89 -0.16 -7.73 -23.06
N LEU A 90 0.88 -8.50 -22.72
CA LEU A 90 1.81 -9.07 -23.69
C LEU A 90 1.15 -10.13 -24.57
N SER A 91 0.32 -10.99 -23.99
CA SER A 91 -0.47 -12.00 -24.70
C SER A 91 -1.44 -11.35 -25.68
N ASP A 92 -2.17 -10.32 -25.25
CA ASP A 92 -3.10 -9.57 -26.10
C ASP A 92 -2.36 -8.88 -27.24
N ASN A 93 -1.19 -8.26 -26.96
CA ASN A 93 -0.35 -7.66 -27.99
C ASN A 93 0.31 -8.66 -28.95
N ALA A 94 0.41 -9.94 -28.58
CA ALA A 94 0.98 -10.99 -29.43
C ALA A 94 -0.03 -11.56 -30.43
N ALA A 95 -1.34 -11.41 -30.19
CA ALA A 95 -2.40 -12.04 -30.98
C ALA A 95 -2.50 -11.57 -32.45
N GLY A 96 -2.01 -10.38 -32.80
CA GLY A 96 -2.02 -9.89 -34.19
C GLY A 96 -1.55 -8.45 -34.40
N THR A 97 -1.37 -8.06 -35.66
CA THR A 97 -0.92 -6.70 -36.05
C THR A 97 -1.93 -5.62 -35.67
N VAL A 98 -3.23 -5.92 -35.73
CA VAL A 98 -4.31 -4.99 -35.35
C VAL A 98 -4.23 -4.65 -33.87
N THR A 99 -3.99 -5.63 -32.99
CA THR A 99 -3.91 -5.39 -31.55
C THR A 99 -2.72 -4.52 -31.15
N LYS A 100 -1.58 -4.66 -31.85
CA LYS A 100 -0.40 -3.81 -31.64
C LYS A 100 -0.66 -2.34 -31.97
N LEU A 101 -1.51 -2.09 -32.96
CA LEU A 101 -1.82 -0.74 -33.44
C LEU A 101 -3.01 -0.09 -32.72
N VAL A 102 -3.72 -0.82 -31.86
CA VAL A 102 -4.90 -0.27 -31.17
C VAL A 102 -4.56 0.99 -30.37
N ARG A 103 -3.42 1.01 -29.67
CA ARG A 103 -2.98 2.17 -28.86
C ARG A 103 -2.69 3.39 -29.73
N PRO A 104 -1.79 3.34 -30.72
CA PRO A 104 -1.57 4.50 -31.59
C PRO A 104 -2.83 4.89 -32.37
N PHE A 105 -3.68 3.94 -32.79
CA PHE A 105 -4.93 4.28 -33.47
C PHE A 105 -5.94 4.98 -32.56
N THR A 106 -6.05 4.60 -31.28
CA THR A 106 -6.92 5.32 -30.35
C THR A 106 -6.49 6.78 -30.17
N LEU A 107 -5.18 7.07 -30.18
CA LEU A 107 -4.67 8.45 -30.14
C LEU A 107 -5.00 9.22 -31.40
N VAL A 108 -4.76 8.63 -32.57
CA VAL A 108 -5.10 9.24 -33.86
C VAL A 108 -6.60 9.50 -33.94
N TYR A 109 -7.42 8.55 -33.50
CA TYR A 109 -8.87 8.71 -33.45
C TYR A 109 -9.30 9.87 -32.53
N LEU A 110 -8.79 9.93 -31.30
CA LEU A 110 -9.13 11.00 -30.36
C LEU A 110 -8.67 12.38 -30.88
N LEU A 111 -7.50 12.44 -31.51
CA LEU A 111 -6.99 13.65 -32.13
C LEU A 111 -7.89 14.10 -33.29
N LEU A 112 -8.27 13.18 -34.18
CA LEU A 112 -9.16 13.48 -35.31
C LEU A 112 -10.56 13.88 -34.84
N ALA A 113 -11.12 13.20 -33.84
CA ALA A 113 -12.41 13.56 -33.27
C ALA A 113 -12.37 14.98 -32.69
N TYR A 114 -11.28 15.33 -32.00
CA TYR A 114 -11.09 16.67 -31.44
C TYR A 114 -10.93 17.73 -32.54
N THR A 115 -10.16 17.47 -33.59
CA THR A 115 -9.99 18.42 -34.70
C THR A 115 -11.29 18.62 -35.48
N ILE A 116 -12.06 17.54 -35.72
CA ILE A 116 -13.37 17.60 -36.35
C ILE A 116 -14.32 18.49 -35.52
N LEU A 117 -14.43 18.24 -34.21
CA LEU A 117 -15.29 19.06 -33.34
C LEU A 117 -14.84 20.52 -33.29
N ALA A 118 -13.53 20.79 -33.25
CA ALA A 118 -13.01 22.15 -33.28
C ALA A 118 -13.37 22.90 -34.58
N ILE A 119 -13.39 22.21 -35.72
CA ILE A 119 -13.81 22.77 -37.01
C ILE A 119 -15.33 22.99 -37.03
N LEU A 120 -16.11 22.04 -36.52
CA LEU A 120 -17.58 22.12 -36.46
C LEU A 120 -18.06 23.27 -35.58
N ASP A 121 -17.44 23.44 -34.41
CA ASP A 121 -17.77 24.49 -33.44
C ASP A 121 -17.56 25.90 -34.00
N GLN A 122 -16.51 26.10 -34.82
CA GLN A 122 -16.26 27.39 -35.46
C GLN A 122 -17.13 27.67 -36.68
N ASN A 123 -17.63 26.64 -37.38
CA ASN A 123 -18.08 26.81 -38.76
C ASN A 123 -19.55 26.41 -39.03
N LEU A 124 -20.13 25.45 -38.29
CA LEU A 124 -21.41 24.83 -38.69
C LEU A 124 -22.43 24.65 -37.55
N ILE A 125 -21.99 24.27 -36.34
CA ILE A 125 -22.89 23.95 -35.21
C ILE A 125 -22.19 24.35 -33.92
N GLN A 126 -22.83 25.14 -33.05
CA GLN A 126 -22.32 25.36 -31.69
C GLN A 126 -22.34 24.05 -30.91
N VAL A 127 -21.16 23.53 -30.61
CA VAL A 127 -21.00 22.31 -29.82
C VAL A 127 -20.98 22.71 -28.35
N LYS A 128 -21.67 21.96 -27.48
CA LYS A 128 -21.66 22.25 -26.05
C LYS A 128 -20.23 22.12 -25.49
N ASP A 129 -19.76 23.16 -24.80
CA ASP A 129 -18.43 23.23 -24.19
C ASP A 129 -18.06 22.00 -23.36
N LEU A 130 -19.05 21.36 -22.71
CA LEU A 130 -18.86 20.14 -21.94
C LEU A 130 -18.23 19.02 -22.79
N TYR A 131 -18.69 18.81 -24.04
CA TYR A 131 -18.17 17.74 -24.90
C TYR A 131 -16.75 18.04 -25.36
N ILE A 132 -16.45 19.30 -25.68
CA ILE A 132 -15.10 19.74 -26.06
C ILE A 132 -14.14 19.55 -24.88
N THR A 133 -14.56 19.95 -23.68
CA THR A 133 -13.77 19.83 -22.44
C THR A 133 -13.49 18.38 -22.12
N THR A 134 -14.51 17.51 -22.11
CA THR A 134 -14.35 16.08 -21.83
C THR A 134 -13.43 15.41 -22.85
N LEU A 135 -13.59 15.69 -24.14
CA LEU A 135 -12.73 15.10 -25.17
C LEU A 135 -11.28 15.60 -25.06
N SER A 136 -11.09 16.88 -24.76
CA SER A 136 -9.76 17.48 -24.52
C SER A 136 -9.06 16.83 -23.33
N GLU A 137 -9.76 16.58 -22.24
CA GLU A 137 -9.22 15.89 -21.06
C GLU A 137 -8.84 14.44 -21.36
N LEU A 138 -9.71 13.69 -22.05
CA LEU A 138 -9.42 12.33 -22.49
C LEU A 138 -8.19 12.28 -23.41
N LEU A 139 -8.09 13.21 -24.37
CA LEU A 139 -6.95 13.32 -25.27
C LEU A 139 -5.66 13.61 -24.49
N LYS A 140 -5.68 14.55 -23.54
CA LYS A 140 -4.52 14.88 -22.69
C LYS A 140 -4.02 13.66 -21.92
N ILE A 141 -4.92 12.94 -21.25
CA ILE A 141 -4.57 11.72 -20.49
C ILE A 141 -3.99 10.65 -21.43
N ALA A 142 -4.58 10.45 -22.60
CA ALA A 142 -4.11 9.47 -23.57
C ALA A 142 -2.71 9.82 -24.12
N VAL A 143 -2.46 11.10 -24.46
CA VAL A 143 -1.15 11.58 -24.93
C VAL A 143 -0.09 11.42 -23.85
N ILE A 144 -0.37 11.85 -22.62
CA ILE A 144 0.55 11.68 -21.49
C ILE A 144 0.83 10.19 -21.28
N GLY A 145 -0.20 9.35 -21.18
CA GLY A 145 -0.04 7.91 -20.99
C GLY A 145 0.84 7.26 -22.06
N TYR A 146 0.61 7.57 -23.34
CA TYR A 146 1.38 6.98 -24.43
C TYR A 146 2.85 7.42 -24.46
N PHE A 147 3.11 8.72 -24.36
CA PHE A 147 4.48 9.25 -24.46
C PHE A 147 5.26 9.06 -23.16
N SER A 148 4.65 9.22 -21.99
CA SER A 148 5.33 9.02 -20.70
C SER A 148 5.75 7.57 -20.50
N LEU A 149 4.87 6.60 -20.78
CA LEU A 149 5.23 5.19 -20.66
C LEU A 149 6.35 4.82 -21.65
N ARG A 150 6.25 5.26 -22.91
CA ARG A 150 7.29 5.01 -23.92
C ARG A 150 8.62 5.68 -23.60
N SER A 151 8.60 6.85 -22.97
CA SER A 151 9.81 7.55 -22.53
C SER A 151 10.47 6.84 -21.35
N ILE A 152 9.69 6.29 -20.42
CA ILE A 152 10.20 5.48 -19.30
C ILE A 152 10.84 4.18 -19.81
N GLU A 153 10.23 3.51 -20.80
CA GLU A 153 10.81 2.32 -21.43
C GLU A 153 12.19 2.61 -22.01
N LYS A 154 12.35 3.74 -22.71
CA LYS A 154 13.64 4.15 -23.30
C LYS A 154 14.70 4.49 -22.24
N LEU A 155 14.31 5.16 -21.16
CA LEU A 155 15.22 5.55 -20.07
C LEU A 155 15.71 4.34 -19.26
N ARG A 156 14.89 3.29 -19.13
CA ARG A 156 15.26 2.06 -18.43
C ARG A 156 16.19 1.14 -19.23
N GLY A 157 16.61 1.55 -20.44
CA GLY A 157 17.52 0.77 -21.29
C GLY A 157 16.93 -0.58 -21.73
N VAL A 158 15.61 -0.77 -21.60
CA VAL A 158 14.91 -1.96 -22.09
C VAL A 158 14.68 -1.76 -23.59
N GLU A 159 15.77 -1.72 -24.35
CA GLU A 159 15.69 -1.98 -25.79
C GLU A 159 15.41 -3.48 -25.98
N LYS A 160 14.42 -3.77 -26.82
CA LYS A 160 14.12 -5.14 -27.25
C LYS A 160 15.24 -5.73 -28.08
#